data_AF-A0AB73QZK7-F1
#
_entry.id   AF-A0AB73QZK7-F1
#
_cell.length_a   1.000
_cell.length_b   1.000
_cell.length_c   1.000
_cell.angle_alpha   90.00
_cell.angle_beta   90.00
_cell.angle_gamma   90.00
#
_symmetry.space_group_name_H-M   'P 1'
#
loop_
_entity.id
_entity.type
_entity.pdbx_description
1 polymer ?
#
loop_
_entity_poly.entity_id
_entity_poly.type
_entity_poly.pdbx_seq_one_letter_code
_entity_poly.pdbx_strand_id
1 'polypeptide(L)'
;MDRYIFDELLKWEKKLIEKYKAIVKMEKERELESLTLMKKIEILKKVSEKFEGERKKLFVRAEINPLQDREKQLDQEIKSTKGIYYENKEEIEITLEYLRKEIDNDDESQQIITDDKVVFVK
;
A
#
# COMPACT_ATOMS: atom_id res chain seq x y z
N MET A 1 21.15 10.03 23.18
CA MET A 1 21.08 10.85 21.95
C MET A 1 20.54 12.22 22.34
N ASP A 2 20.85 13.28 21.59
CA ASP A 2 20.20 14.57 21.81
C ASP A 2 18.68 14.41 21.62
N ARG A 3 17.85 14.93 22.55
CA ARG A 3 16.38 14.87 22.45
C ARG A 3 15.89 15.39 21.10
N TYR A 4 16.54 16.42 20.56
CA TYR A 4 16.21 16.95 19.25
C TYR A 4 16.42 15.90 18.14
N ILE A 5 17.52 15.16 18.19
CA ILE A 5 17.85 14.13 17.19
C ILE A 5 16.86 12.96 17.32
N PHE A 6 16.57 12.52 18.55
CA PHE A 6 15.58 11.47 18.80
C PHE A 6 14.18 11.83 18.28
N ASP A 7 13.71 13.05 18.55
CA ASP A 7 12.44 13.57 18.04
C ASP A 7 12.39 13.60 16.51
N GLU A 8 13.50 13.94 15.84
CA GLU A 8 13.59 13.91 14.38
C GLU A 8 13.54 12.47 13.82
N LEU A 9 14.21 11.51 14.46
CA LEU A 9 14.12 10.09 14.07
C LEU A 9 12.69 9.55 14.17
N LEU A 10 11.96 9.87 15.25
CA LEU A 10 10.56 9.48 15.41
C LEU A 10 9.66 10.11 14.33
N LYS A 11 9.89 11.37 13.97
CA LYS A 11 9.17 12.03 12.86
C LYS A 11 9.43 11.32 11.53
N TRP A 12 10.65 10.88 11.28
CA TRP A 12 11.02 10.16 10.07
C TRP A 12 10.36 8.78 10.02
N GLU A 13 10.39 8.04 11.12
CA GLU A 13 9.71 6.74 11.24
C GLU A 13 8.21 6.88 10.90
N LYS A 14 7.54 7.86 11.52
CA LYS A 14 6.12 8.13 11.26
C LYS A 14 5.84 8.44 9.78
N LYS A 15 6.66 9.29 9.15
CA LYS A 15 6.51 9.62 7.72
C LYS A 15 6.68 8.41 6.82
N LEU A 16 7.63 7.52 7.13
CA LEU A 16 7.86 6.29 6.36
C LEU A 16 6.68 5.31 6.50
N ILE A 17 6.14 5.15 7.71
CA ILE A 17 4.94 4.34 7.94
C ILE A 17 3.73 4.89 7.18
N GLU A 18 3.55 6.21 7.15
CA GLU A 18 2.46 6.84 6.39
C GLU A 18 2.61 6.60 4.88
N LYS A 19 3.83 6.73 4.33
CA LYS A 19 4.12 6.42 2.93
C LYS A 19 3.83 4.96 2.58
N TYR A 20 4.26 4.02 3.43
CA TYR A 20 3.98 2.60 3.25
C TYR A 20 2.47 2.33 3.19
N LYS A 21 1.72 2.87 4.15
CA LYS A 21 0.25 2.73 4.18
C LYS A 21 -0.42 3.30 2.94
N ALA A 22 0.09 4.42 2.40
CA ALA A 22 -0.42 5.01 1.18
C ALA A 22 -0.21 4.09 -0.04
N ILE A 23 0.96 3.46 -0.17
CA ILE A 23 1.24 2.49 -1.24
C ILE A 23 0.27 1.30 -1.16
N VAL A 24 0.14 0.69 0.03
CA VAL A 24 -0.77 -0.46 0.25
C VAL A 24 -2.22 -0.07 -0.05
N LYS A 25 -2.64 1.14 0.32
CA LYS A 25 -3.99 1.64 0.02
C LYS A 25 -4.21 1.75 -1.49
N MET A 26 -3.27 2.36 -2.23
CA MET A 26 -3.37 2.49 -3.69
C MET A 26 -3.43 1.13 -4.39
N GLU A 27 -2.65 0.14 -3.96
CA GLU A 27 -2.69 -1.22 -4.51
C GLU A 27 -4.10 -1.83 -4.34
N LYS A 28 -4.67 -1.75 -3.13
CA LYS A 28 -6.01 -2.27 -2.84
C LYS A 28 -7.10 -1.55 -3.61
N GLU A 29 -7.01 -0.23 -3.77
CA GLU A 29 -7.98 0.55 -4.54
C GLU A 29 -7.99 0.14 -6.01
N ARG A 30 -6.82 -0.05 -6.63
CA ARG A 30 -6.72 -0.51 -8.03
C ARG A 30 -7.23 -1.94 -8.21
N GLU A 31 -6.92 -2.84 -7.28
CA GLU A 31 -7.44 -4.22 -7.31
C GLU A 31 -8.98 -4.24 -7.18
N LEU A 32 -9.54 -3.38 -6.33
CA LEU A 32 -10.99 -3.23 -6.20
C LEU A 32 -11.65 -2.63 -7.45
N GLU A 33 -11.01 -1.66 -8.10
CA GLU A 33 -11.49 -1.10 -9.38
C GLU A 33 -11.56 -2.19 -10.45
N SER A 34 -10.53 -3.03 -10.56
CA SER A 34 -10.49 -4.15 -11.50
C SER A 34 -11.59 -5.18 -11.22
N LEU A 35 -11.76 -5.59 -9.96
CA LEU A 35 -12.84 -6.50 -9.55
C LEU A 35 -14.22 -5.96 -9.91
N THR A 36 -14.45 -4.67 -9.61
CA THR A 36 -15.72 -4.00 -9.88
C THR A 36 -16.03 -3.96 -11.37
N LEU A 37 -15.02 -3.64 -12.18
CA LEU A 37 -15.15 -3.57 -13.64
C LEU A 37 -15.45 -4.95 -14.25
N MET A 38 -14.74 -6.00 -13.80
CA MET A 38 -15.03 -7.37 -14.20
C MET A 38 -16.47 -7.77 -13.86
N LYS A 39 -16.96 -7.42 -12.67
CA LYS A 39 -18.34 -7.73 -12.27
C LYS A 39 -19.36 -6.98 -13.13
N LYS A 40 -19.10 -5.72 -13.46
CA LYS A 40 -19.95 -4.93 -14.37
C LYS A 40 -20.02 -5.58 -15.76
N ILE A 41 -18.88 -6.00 -16.32
CA ILE A 41 -18.81 -6.71 -17.61
C ILE A 41 -19.62 -8.01 -17.56
N GLU A 42 -19.50 -8.80 -16.48
CA GLU A 42 -20.25 -10.05 -16.31
C GLU A 42 -21.77 -9.80 -16.34
N ILE A 43 -22.24 -8.78 -15.61
CA ILE A 43 -23.65 -8.38 -15.59
C ILE A 43 -24.11 -7.96 -16.99
N LEU A 44 -23.34 -7.13 -17.68
CA LEU A 44 -23.70 -6.66 -19.02
C LEU A 44 -23.72 -7.79 -20.05
N LYS A 45 -22.80 -8.76 -19.95
CA LYS A 45 -22.83 -9.98 -20.78
C LYS A 45 -24.13 -10.75 -20.59
N LYS A 46 -24.56 -10.97 -19.34
CA LYS A 46 -25.87 -11.60 -19.04
C LYS A 46 -27.05 -10.79 -19.57
N VAL A 47 -27.00 -9.46 -19.48
CA VAL A 47 -28.04 -8.59 -20.06
C VAL A 47 -28.07 -8.72 -21.59
N SER A 48 -26.91 -8.82 -22.23
CA SER A 48 -26.81 -8.95 -23.69
C SER A 48 -27.44 -10.22 -24.26
N GLU A 49 -27.60 -11.26 -23.44
CA GLU A 49 -28.27 -12.51 -23.82
C GLU A 49 -29.77 -12.31 -24.10
N LYS A 50 -30.36 -11.23 -23.59
CA LYS A 50 -31.76 -10.86 -23.87
C LYS A 50 -31.95 -10.16 -25.22
N PHE A 51 -30.87 -9.85 -25.92
CA PHE A 51 -30.91 -9.21 -27.23
C PHE A 51 -30.52 -10.19 -28.32
N GLU A 52 -31.02 -9.96 -29.53
CA GLU A 52 -30.72 -10.76 -30.72
C GLU A 52 -30.26 -9.90 -31.89
N GLY A 53 -29.64 -10.54 -32.88
CA GLY A 53 -29.24 -9.92 -34.14
C GLY A 53 -28.39 -8.66 -33.98
N GLU A 54 -28.74 -7.62 -34.74
CA GLU A 54 -27.98 -6.37 -34.79
C GLU A 54 -28.03 -5.59 -33.46
N ARG A 55 -29.15 -5.66 -32.74
CA ARG A 55 -29.29 -5.01 -31.43
C ARG A 55 -28.28 -5.54 -30.42
N LYS A 56 -28.05 -6.86 -30.40
CA LYS A 56 -27.01 -7.46 -29.54
C LYS A 56 -25.63 -6.96 -29.90
N LYS A 57 -25.30 -6.92 -31.20
CA LYS A 57 -23.99 -6.44 -31.67
C LYS A 57 -23.74 -4.99 -31.27
N LEU A 58 -24.73 -4.11 -31.46
CA LEU A 58 -24.65 -2.71 -31.07
C LEU A 58 -24.48 -2.54 -29.57
N PHE A 59 -25.24 -3.30 -28.77
CA PHE A 59 -25.12 -3.28 -27.31
C PHE A 59 -23.72 -3.72 -26.84
N VAL A 60 -23.21 -4.84 -27.35
CA VAL A 60 -21.87 -5.34 -27.03
C VAL A 60 -20.81 -4.29 -27.39
N ARG A 61 -20.91 -3.70 -28.58
CA ARG A 61 -19.96 -2.69 -29.06
C ARG A 61 -19.97 -1.41 -28.22
N ALA A 62 -21.14 -0.95 -27.81
CA ALA A 62 -21.30 0.31 -27.08
C ALA A 62 -21.02 0.16 -25.58
N GLU A 63 -21.46 -0.93 -24.97
CA GLU A 63 -21.49 -1.06 -23.50
C GLU A 63 -20.43 -2.01 -22.96
N ILE A 64 -20.09 -3.08 -23.68
CA ILE A 64 -19.20 -4.13 -23.18
C ILE A 64 -17.77 -3.90 -23.63
N ASN A 65 -17.54 -3.69 -24.93
CA ASN A 65 -16.18 -3.56 -25.48
C ASN A 65 -15.37 -2.44 -24.80
N PRO A 66 -15.91 -1.23 -24.57
CA PRO A 66 -15.13 -0.17 -23.93
C PRO A 66 -14.70 -0.53 -22.51
N LEU A 67 -15.55 -1.27 -21.78
CA LEU A 67 -15.22 -1.72 -20.42
C LEU A 67 -14.15 -2.82 -20.44
N GLN A 68 -14.19 -3.72 -21.42
CA GLN A 68 -13.14 -4.74 -21.60
C GLN A 68 -11.80 -4.11 -21.97
N ASP A 69 -11.80 -3.06 -22.80
CA ASP A 69 -10.57 -2.35 -23.14
C ASP A 69 -10.01 -1.59 -21.94
N ARG A 70 -10.88 -0.98 -21.11
CA ARG A 70 -10.48 -0.37 -19.84
C ARG A 70 -9.92 -1.41 -18.85
N GLU A 71 -10.50 -2.60 -18.80
CA GLU A 71 -10.03 -3.68 -17.92
C GLU A 71 -8.62 -4.13 -18.29
N LYS A 72 -8.33 -4.30 -19.59
CA LYS A 72 -6.98 -4.58 -20.07
C LYS A 72 -5.98 -3.48 -19.72
N GLN A 73 -6.37 -2.22 -19.87
CA GLN A 73 -5.51 -1.09 -19.49
C GLN A 73 -5.22 -1.11 -18.00
N LEU A 74 -6.24 -1.33 -17.16
CA LEU A 74 -6.08 -1.38 -15.71
C LEU A 74 -5.22 -2.57 -15.27
N ASP A 75 -5.37 -3.75 -15.89
CA ASP A 75 -4.51 -4.91 -15.62
C ASP A 75 -3.04 -4.61 -15.96
N GLN A 76 -2.78 -3.92 -17.07
CA GLN A 76 -1.43 -3.47 -17.43
C GLN A 76 -0.89 -2.43 -16.42
N GLU A 77 -1.71 -1.46 -16.02
CA GLU A 77 -1.35 -0.47 -14.99
C GLU A 77 -0.98 -1.17 -13.68
N ILE A 78 -1.78 -2.13 -13.21
CA ILE A 78 -1.51 -2.91 -11.99
C ILE A 78 -0.20 -3.69 -12.12
N LYS A 79 0.01 -4.40 -13.24
CA LYS A 79 1.25 -5.16 -13.46
C LYS A 79 2.49 -4.26 -13.49
N SER A 80 2.42 -3.13 -14.19
CA SER A 80 3.53 -2.19 -14.28
C SER A 80 3.86 -1.53 -12.94
N THR A 81 2.86 -1.26 -12.10
CA THR A 81 3.05 -0.58 -10.83
C THR A 81 3.38 -1.54 -9.68
N LYS A 82 3.01 -2.82 -9.76
CA LYS A 82 3.33 -3.83 -8.74
C LYS A 82 4.84 -3.97 -8.47
N GLY A 83 5.68 -3.97 -9.52
CA GLY A 83 7.14 -4.02 -9.35
C GLY A 83 7.67 -2.80 -8.60
N ILE A 84 7.27 -1.61 -9.02
CA ILE A 84 7.67 -0.34 -8.41
C ILE A 84 7.20 -0.23 -6.96
N TYR A 85 5.98 -0.66 -6.65
CA TYR A 85 5.48 -0.66 -5.28
C TYR A 85 6.17 -1.68 -4.40
N TYR A 86 6.56 -2.84 -4.94
CA TYR A 86 7.34 -3.82 -4.21
C TYR A 86 8.71 -3.25 -3.81
N GLU A 87 9.47 -2.73 -4.77
CA GLU A 87 10.78 -2.11 -4.53
C GLU A 87 10.69 -0.94 -3.52
N ASN A 88 9.70 -0.07 -3.67
CA ASN A 88 9.51 1.05 -2.74
C ASN A 88 9.10 0.60 -1.33
N LYS A 89 8.30 -0.47 -1.20
CA LYS A 89 7.92 -1.02 0.11
C LYS A 89 9.12 -1.68 0.79
N GLU A 90 9.91 -2.46 0.05
CA GLU A 90 11.12 -3.09 0.55
C GLU A 90 12.13 -2.05 1.05
N GLU A 91 12.40 -1.00 0.27
CA GLU A 91 13.29 0.08 0.68
C GLU A 91 12.79 0.82 1.94
N ILE A 92 11.48 1.06 2.04
CA ILE A 92 10.88 1.65 3.25
C ILE A 92 11.04 0.72 4.45
N GLU A 93 10.81 -0.59 4.28
CA GLU A 93 10.96 -1.59 5.36
C GLU A 93 12.40 -1.67 5.85
N ILE A 94 13.37 -1.72 4.93
CA ILE A 94 14.81 -1.68 5.23
C ILE A 94 15.16 -0.40 6.00
N THR A 95 14.72 0.76 5.51
CA THR A 95 14.97 2.06 6.16
C THR A 95 14.37 2.12 7.56
N LEU A 96 13.15 1.58 7.75
CA LEU A 96 12.50 1.49 9.05
C LEU A 96 13.26 0.58 10.01
N GLU A 97 13.80 -0.55 9.55
CA GLU A 97 14.62 -1.44 10.37
C GLU A 97 15.88 -0.73 10.87
N TYR A 98 16.57 0.01 9.99
CA TYR A 98 17.72 0.82 10.40
C TYR A 98 17.35 1.90 11.40
N LEU A 99 16.29 2.68 11.14
CA LEU A 99 15.84 3.73 12.06
C LEU A 99 15.50 3.18 13.45
N ARG A 100 14.83 2.03 13.51
CA ARG A 100 14.48 1.40 14.79
C ARG A 100 15.70 0.95 15.57
N LYS A 101 16.71 0.37 14.90
CA LYS A 101 17.98 0.04 15.57
C LYS A 101 18.67 1.27 16.17
N GLU A 102 18.66 2.40 15.46
CA GLU A 102 19.24 3.65 15.98
C GLU A 102 18.43 4.23 17.15
N ILE A 103 17.10 4.10 17.12
CA ILE A 103 16.20 4.51 18.22
C ILE A 103 16.40 3.59 19.44
N ASP A 104 16.42 2.28 19.25
CA ASP A 104 16.54 1.27 20.30
C ASP A 104 17.93 1.27 20.95
N ASN A 105 19.00 1.50 20.17
CA ASN A 105 20.36 1.68 20.70
C ASN A 105 20.46 2.86 21.69
N ASP A 106 19.57 3.86 21.58
CA ASP A 106 19.52 4.96 22.55
C ASP A 106 18.74 4.62 23.83
N ASP A 107 17.80 3.66 23.75
CA ASP A 107 17.04 3.17 24.90
C ASP A 107 17.90 2.23 25.77
N GLU A 108 18.80 1.44 25.17
CA GLU A 108 19.83 0.66 25.91
C GLU A 108 20.95 1.55 26.48
N SER A 109 21.17 2.74 25.91
CA SER A 109 22.16 3.71 26.40
C SER A 109 21.72 4.45 27.68
N GLN A 110 20.47 4.26 28.14
CA GLN A 110 19.93 4.85 29.38
C GLN A 110 20.17 3.99 30.63
N GLN A 111 20.84 2.83 30.55
CA GLN A 111 21.02 1.93 31.70
C GLN A 111 22.40 1.92 32.38
N ILE A 112 23.29 2.87 32.13
CA ILE A 112 24.55 2.94 32.89
C ILE A 112 24.85 4.38 33.36
N ILE A 113 24.62 4.59 34.66
CA ILE A 113 25.41 5.31 35.68
C ILE A 113 24.46 6.09 36.61
N THR A 114 24.16 5.49 37.76
CA THR A 114 24.35 6.18 39.05
C THR A 114 24.90 5.17 40.05
N ASP A 115 26.22 5.02 40.07
CA ASP A 115 26.91 4.64 41.31
C ASP A 115 26.99 5.91 42.17
N ASP A 116 26.06 6.02 43.11
CA ASP A 116 26.35 6.23 44.54
C ASP A 116 25.08 6.66 45.29
N LYS A 117 24.28 5.66 45.69
CA LYS A 117 24.02 5.35 47.10
C LYS A 117 22.93 4.29 47.26
N VAL A 118 23.33 3.23 47.94
CA VAL A 118 22.53 2.17 48.56
C VAL A 118 21.27 2.70 49.23
N VAL A 119 20.10 2.11 48.91
CA VAL A 119 19.06 1.77 49.89
C VAL A 119 18.36 0.48 49.44
N PHE A 120 18.59 -0.63 50.16
CA PHE A 120 17.66 -1.75 50.17
C PHE A 120 16.45 -1.39 51.01
N VAL A 121 15.22 -1.53 50.50
CA VAL A 121 14.10 -1.94 51.34
C VAL A 121 13.19 -2.89 50.56
N LYS A 122 12.81 -3.94 51.29
CA LYS A 122 11.89 -5.02 50.98
C LYS A 122 10.45 -4.53 50.79
#